data_AF-A0A946F1R1-F1
#
_entry.id   AF-A0A946F1R1-F1
#
_cell.length_a   1.000
_cell.length_b   1.000
_cell.length_c   1.000
_cell.angle_alpha   90.00
_cell.angle_beta   90.00
_cell.angle_gamma   90.00
#
_symmetry.space_group_name_H-M   'P 1'
#
loop_
_entity.id
_entity.type
_entity.pdbx_description
1 polymer ?
#
loop_
_entity_poly.entity_id
_entity_poly.type
_entity_poly.pdbx_seq_one_letter_code
_entity_poly.pdbx_strand_id
1 'polypeptide(L)'
;MKKDISFYKKLLDKVIDSHFTDSSFTDKGLFNWHKPSDKEKNEYLNTTGKVLKLKKFDYRIIKTFKNKKSIKKDVSSSSFLPNSFPSYSRILISPIEDNLFDIIIDTYIGPGLGGKTKTKFLLYDSNCSKCNNKSEVIIKISSIIFLRR
;
A
#
# COMPACT_ATOMS: atom_id res chain seq x y z
N MET A 1 7.86 -2.38 -20.42
CA MET A 1 7.93 -3.85 -20.17
C MET A 1 7.27 -4.14 -18.82
N LYS A 2 6.38 -5.14 -18.69
CA LYS A 2 5.77 -5.45 -17.38
C LYS A 2 6.85 -5.97 -16.43
N LYS A 3 7.11 -5.24 -15.34
CA LYS A 3 8.06 -5.66 -14.31
C LYS A 3 7.49 -6.81 -13.47
N ASP A 4 8.36 -7.72 -13.05
CA ASP A 4 7.97 -8.90 -12.27
C ASP A 4 7.55 -8.55 -10.85
N ILE A 5 6.76 -9.43 -10.25
CA ILE A 5 6.36 -9.33 -8.83
C ILE A 5 7.59 -9.25 -7.90
N SER A 6 8.66 -9.97 -8.23
CA SER A 6 9.92 -9.94 -7.47
C SER A 6 10.56 -8.56 -7.46
N PHE A 7 10.46 -7.83 -8.58
CA PHE A 7 10.94 -6.45 -8.68
C PHE A 7 10.19 -5.54 -7.70
N TYR A 8 8.86 -5.59 -7.69
CA TYR A 8 8.05 -4.75 -6.79
C TYR A 8 8.29 -5.06 -5.32
N LYS A 9 8.55 -6.33 -4.98
CA LYS A 9 8.94 -6.70 -3.62
C LYS A 9 10.26 -6.02 -3.23
N LYS A 10 11.31 -6.15 -4.06
CA LYS A 10 12.62 -5.51 -3.79
C LYS A 10 12.51 -3.98 -3.74
N LEU A 11 11.74 -3.39 -4.65
CA LEU A 11 11.51 -1.95 -4.67
C LEU A 11 10.82 -1.48 -3.40
N LEU A 12 9.77 -2.18 -2.96
CA LEU A 12 9.07 -1.85 -1.72
C LEU A 12 9.99 -1.99 -0.50
N ASP A 13 10.83 -3.02 -0.45
CA ASP A 13 11.83 -3.20 0.61
C ASP A 13 12.81 -2.00 0.65
N LYS A 14 13.34 -1.57 -0.50
CA LYS A 14 14.19 -0.37 -0.60
C LYS A 14 13.50 0.91 -0.11
N VAL A 15 12.21 1.07 -0.43
CA VAL A 15 11.46 2.26 0.00
C VAL A 15 11.26 2.25 1.51
N ILE A 16 10.99 1.09 2.12
CA ILE A 16 10.89 0.95 3.57
C ILE A 16 12.22 1.34 4.22
N ASP A 17 13.32 0.77 3.73
CA ASP A 17 14.65 1.00 4.30
C ASP A 17 15.13 2.46 4.16
N SER A 18 14.61 3.22 3.19
CA SER A 18 15.03 4.61 2.94
C SER A 18 14.09 5.67 3.50
N HIS A 19 12.79 5.40 3.55
CA HIS A 19 11.76 6.40 3.93
C HIS A 19 10.97 6.03 5.18
N PHE A 20 11.09 4.80 5.68
CA PHE A 20 10.28 4.27 6.77
C PHE A 20 11.10 3.40 7.75
N THR A 21 12.37 3.77 8.01
CA THR A 21 13.33 3.02 8.84
C THR A 21 12.80 2.64 10.22
N ASP A 22 12.01 3.52 10.83
CA ASP A 22 11.49 3.33 12.18
C ASP A 22 10.08 2.71 12.21
N SER A 23 9.53 2.36 11.04
CA SER A 23 8.16 1.85 10.94
C SER A 23 8.12 0.32 10.93
N SER A 24 7.30 -0.27 11.80
CA SER A 24 6.96 -1.68 11.72
C SER A 24 5.65 -1.87 10.95
N PHE A 25 5.69 -2.72 9.92
CA PHE A 25 4.52 -3.09 9.13
C PHE A 25 4.16 -4.55 9.38
N THR A 26 2.90 -4.81 9.68
CA THR A 26 2.32 -6.13 9.87
C THR A 26 2.30 -6.92 8.55
N ASP A 27 1.91 -6.24 7.46
CA ASP A 27 1.89 -6.83 6.12
C ASP A 27 2.52 -5.90 5.09
N LYS A 28 3.06 -6.51 4.02
CA LYS A 28 3.44 -5.81 2.80
C LYS A 28 2.92 -6.52 1.55
N GLY A 29 2.69 -5.78 0.47
CA GLY A 29 2.11 -6.38 -0.73
C GLY A 29 1.96 -5.45 -1.93
N LEU A 30 1.45 -6.04 -3.01
CA LEU A 30 1.07 -5.38 -4.25
C LEU A 30 -0.44 -5.15 -4.26
N PHE A 31 -0.86 -3.96 -4.66
CA PHE A 31 -2.26 -3.61 -4.80
C PHE A 31 -2.55 -2.95 -6.15
N ASN A 32 -3.84 -2.95 -6.53
CA ASN A 32 -4.37 -2.12 -7.60
C ASN A 32 -5.50 -1.26 -7.06
N TRP A 33 -5.56 -0.02 -7.54
CA TRP A 33 -6.71 0.85 -7.32
C TRP A 33 -7.98 0.18 -7.86
N HIS A 34 -9.03 0.15 -7.03
CA HIS A 34 -10.31 -0.39 -7.47
C HIS A 34 -10.94 0.61 -8.45
N LYS A 35 -11.21 0.14 -9.67
CA LYS A 35 -11.97 0.87 -10.68
C LYS A 35 -13.31 0.14 -10.81
N PRO A 36 -14.45 0.77 -10.50
CA PRO A 36 -15.74 0.16 -10.69
C PRO A 36 -15.96 -0.12 -12.17
N SER A 37 -16.49 -1.31 -12.43
CA SER A 37 -16.93 -1.76 -13.74
C SER A 37 -18.12 -0.94 -14.24
N ASP A 38 -18.37 -0.96 -15.54
CA ASP A 38 -19.53 -0.27 -16.11
C ASP A 38 -20.85 -0.89 -15.62
N LYS A 39 -20.84 -2.19 -15.30
CA LYS A 39 -21.98 -2.87 -14.67
C LYS A 39 -22.29 -2.28 -13.29
N GLU A 40 -21.29 -2.11 -12.42
CA GLU A 40 -21.46 -1.51 -11.09
C GLU A 40 -21.91 -0.05 -11.17
N LYS A 41 -21.41 0.71 -12.15
CA LYS A 41 -21.86 2.09 -12.39
C LYS A 41 -23.32 2.13 -12.82
N ASN A 42 -23.72 1.26 -13.75
CA ASN A 42 -25.08 1.21 -14.28
C ASN A 42 -26.08 0.73 -13.24
N GLU A 43 -25.75 -0.30 -12.46
CA GLU A 43 -26.59 -0.77 -11.36
C GLU A 43 -26.79 0.33 -10.31
N TYR A 44 -25.71 1.00 -9.89
CA TYR A 44 -25.80 2.10 -8.92
C TYR A 44 -26.65 3.27 -9.45
N LEU A 45 -26.49 3.62 -10.73
CA LEU A 45 -27.29 4.64 -11.39
C LEU A 45 -28.78 4.25 -11.43
N ASN A 46 -29.08 3.01 -11.79
CA ASN A 46 -30.46 2.51 -11.86
C ASN A 46 -31.13 2.45 -10.49
N THR A 47 -30.40 2.10 -9.44
CA THR A 47 -30.96 2.00 -8.07
C THR A 47 -31.08 3.35 -7.38
N THR A 48 -30.11 4.27 -7.58
CA THR A 48 -30.03 5.51 -6.79
C THR A 48 -30.34 6.78 -7.59
N GLY A 49 -30.43 6.69 -8.92
CA GLY A 49 -30.53 7.83 -9.83
C GLY A 49 -29.27 8.69 -9.91
N LYS A 50 -28.15 8.26 -9.31
CA LYS A 50 -26.90 9.03 -9.22
C LYS A 50 -25.75 8.31 -9.90
N VAL A 51 -24.83 9.07 -10.48
CA VAL A 51 -23.58 8.53 -11.02
C VAL A 51 -22.69 8.06 -9.86
N LEU A 52 -22.22 6.80 -9.95
CA LEU A 52 -21.30 6.23 -8.96
C LEU A 52 -20.00 7.03 -8.92
N LYS A 53 -19.78 7.77 -7.82
CA LYS A 53 -18.54 8.50 -7.61
C LYS A 53 -17.44 7.53 -7.22
N LEU A 54 -16.30 7.60 -7.91
CA LEU A 54 -15.11 6.83 -7.58
C LEU A 54 -14.66 7.14 -6.14
N LYS A 55 -14.66 6.13 -5.28
CA LYS A 55 -14.02 6.22 -3.96
C LYS A 55 -12.51 6.40 -4.17
N LYS A 56 -11.98 7.55 -3.73
CA LYS A 56 -10.57 7.94 -3.98
C LYS A 56 -9.51 6.96 -3.41
N PHE A 57 -9.88 6.14 -2.42
CA PHE A 57 -8.95 5.30 -1.66
C PHE A 57 -9.38 3.83 -1.57
N ASP A 58 -10.19 3.38 -2.53
CA ASP A 58 -10.58 1.98 -2.60
C ASP A 58 -9.58 1.19 -3.43
N TYR A 59 -9.13 0.06 -2.90
CA TYR A 59 -8.06 -0.72 -3.48
C TYR A 59 -8.24 -2.21 -3.22
N ARG A 60 -7.71 -3.02 -4.13
CA ARG A 60 -7.67 -4.48 -4.00
C ARG A 60 -6.24 -4.96 -3.91
N ILE A 61 -5.94 -5.75 -2.88
CA ILE A 61 -4.64 -6.43 -2.76
C ILE A 61 -4.59 -7.55 -3.80
N ILE A 62 -3.57 -7.52 -4.64
CA ILE A 62 -3.33 -8.53 -5.68
C ILE A 62 -2.47 -9.64 -5.12
N LYS A 63 -1.45 -9.27 -4.33
CA LYS A 63 -0.49 -10.23 -3.79
C LYS A 63 0.11 -9.72 -2.50
N THR A 64 0.21 -10.59 -1.50
CA THR A 64 0.94 -10.31 -0.27
C THR A 64 2.37 -10.82 -0.39
N PHE A 65 3.34 -9.98 -0.02
CA PHE A 65 4.73 -10.37 0.10
C PHE A 65 4.93 -10.86 1.53
N LYS A 66 4.45 -12.07 1.84
CA LYS A 66 4.62 -12.65 3.18
C LYS A 66 6.08 -12.54 3.61
N ASN A 67 6.33 -11.91 4.75
CA ASN A 67 7.61 -12.06 5.42
C ASN A 67 7.66 -13.50 5.96
N LYS A 68 8.78 -14.21 5.74
CA LYS A 68 9.04 -15.51 6.40
C LYS A 68 9.01 -15.38 7.93
N LYS A 69 9.16 -14.16 8.46
CA LYS A 69 8.91 -13.78 9.85
C LYS A 69 7.47 -13.32 10.09
N SER A 70 6.46 -13.95 9.48
CA SER A 70 5.16 -13.95 10.15
C SER A 70 5.41 -14.71 11.44
N ILE A 71 5.64 -13.95 12.52
CA ILE A 71 5.54 -14.44 13.89
C ILE A 71 4.38 -15.42 13.86
N LYS A 72 4.65 -16.66 14.29
CA LYS A 72 3.63 -17.69 14.42
C LYS A 72 2.40 -16.99 14.95
N LYS A 73 1.25 -17.25 14.33
CA LYS A 73 -0.01 -17.03 15.03
C LYS A 73 0.15 -17.74 16.37
N ASP A 74 0.49 -16.99 17.42
CA ASP A 74 0.15 -17.37 18.77
C ASP A 74 -1.35 -17.14 18.86
N VAL A 75 -2.08 -18.03 18.20
CA VAL A 75 -3.35 -18.50 18.73
C VAL A 75 -2.94 -19.37 19.91
N SER A 76 -2.70 -18.71 21.03
CA SER A 76 -2.53 -19.31 22.34
C SER A 76 -3.13 -18.32 23.35
N SER A 77 -4.45 -18.31 23.35
CA SER A 77 -5.28 -18.34 24.54
C SER A 77 -4.61 -17.94 25.86
N SER A 78 -4.86 -16.72 26.30
CA SER A 78 -5.05 -16.25 27.69
C SER A 78 -4.70 -14.76 27.68
N SER A 79 -5.57 -13.82 27.98
CA SER A 79 -6.52 -13.78 29.09
C SER A 79 -7.60 -12.76 28.76
N PHE A 80 -8.86 -13.11 29.01
CA PHE A 80 -9.96 -12.23 29.42
C PHE A 80 -9.64 -10.72 29.59
N LEU A 81 -9.44 -10.00 28.49
CA LEU A 81 -9.54 -8.55 28.43
C LEU A 81 -10.48 -8.23 27.26
N PRO A 82 -11.71 -7.76 27.51
CA PRO A 82 -12.73 -7.56 26.45
C PRO A 82 -12.38 -6.50 25.39
N ASN A 83 -11.20 -5.86 25.46
CA ASN A 83 -10.95 -4.55 24.84
C ASN A 83 -9.71 -4.46 23.93
N SER A 84 -9.04 -5.55 23.55
CA SER A 84 -7.97 -5.46 22.53
C SER A 84 -8.58 -5.51 21.12
N PHE A 85 -8.86 -4.33 20.56
CA PHE A 85 -9.33 -4.23 19.19
C PHE A 85 -8.27 -4.74 18.20
N PRO A 86 -8.67 -5.41 17.11
CA PRO A 86 -7.73 -5.82 16.08
C PRO A 86 -7.01 -4.59 15.53
N SER A 87 -5.69 -4.65 15.42
CA SER A 87 -4.88 -3.60 14.81
C SER A 87 -4.02 -4.16 13.69
N TYR A 88 -3.80 -3.36 12.66
CA TYR A 88 -2.85 -3.69 11.59
C TYR A 88 -2.20 -2.43 11.04
N SER A 89 -0.97 -2.57 10.56
CA SER A 89 -0.27 -1.57 9.75
C SER A 89 0.21 -2.25 8.48
N ARG A 90 -0.26 -1.82 7.32
CA ARG A 90 0.10 -2.43 6.03
C ARG A 90 0.80 -1.42 5.15
N ILE A 91 1.84 -1.85 4.45
CA ILE A 91 2.46 -1.05 3.39
C ILE A 91 2.32 -1.76 2.05
N LEU A 92 1.68 -1.08 1.09
CA LEU A 92 1.33 -1.67 -0.19
C LEU A 92 1.89 -0.81 -1.32
N ILE A 93 2.38 -1.46 -2.39
CA ILE A 93 2.87 -0.79 -3.61
C ILE A 93 1.92 -1.03 -4.78
N SER A 94 1.72 -0.01 -5.63
CA SER A 94 1.00 -0.13 -6.89
C SER A 94 1.78 0.59 -8.00
N PRO A 95 2.11 -0.10 -9.10
CA PRO A 95 2.69 0.56 -10.26
C PRO A 95 1.64 1.41 -10.97
N ILE A 96 2.04 2.63 -11.35
CA ILE A 96 1.23 3.51 -12.20
C ILE A 96 1.81 3.49 -13.62
N GLU A 97 3.10 3.79 -13.72
CA GLU A 97 3.90 3.82 -14.96
C GLU A 97 5.26 3.15 -14.71
N ASP A 98 6.11 3.05 -15.73
CA ASP A 98 7.38 2.30 -15.64
C ASP A 98 8.29 2.78 -14.48
N ASN A 99 8.28 4.08 -14.18
CA ASN A 99 9.10 4.69 -13.13
C ASN A 99 8.28 5.32 -11.99
N LEU A 100 6.95 5.37 -12.12
CA LEU A 100 6.07 6.03 -11.17
C LEU A 100 5.22 4.99 -10.43
N PHE A 101 5.21 5.07 -9.10
CA PHE A 101 4.45 4.14 -8.27
C PHE A 101 3.83 4.84 -7.06
N ASP A 102 2.68 4.30 -6.64
CA ASP A 102 2.01 4.71 -5.41
C ASP A 102 2.36 3.72 -4.30
N ILE A 103 2.62 4.24 -3.11
CA ILE A 103 2.64 3.49 -1.86
C ILE A 103 1.44 3.89 -1.02
N ILE A 104 0.74 2.92 -0.46
CA ILE A 104 -0.26 3.13 0.57
C ILE A 104 0.24 2.55 1.87
N ILE A 105 0.14 3.34 2.92
CA ILE A 105 0.18 2.86 4.30
C ILE A 105 -1.25 2.84 4.81
N ASP A 106 -1.78 1.67 5.16
CA ASP A 106 -3.11 1.51 5.73
C ASP A 106 -2.97 1.04 7.17
N THR A 107 -3.29 1.93 8.10
CA THR A 107 -3.29 1.65 9.54
C THR A 107 -4.72 1.54 10.05
N TYR A 108 -4.92 0.57 10.91
CA TYR A 108 -6.16 0.37 11.64
C TYR A 108 -5.84 0.07 13.09
N ILE A 109 -6.47 0.81 14.00
CA ILE A 109 -6.22 0.72 15.44
C ILE A 109 -7.59 0.68 16.14
N GLY A 110 -8.43 -0.28 15.80
CA GLY A 110 -9.77 -0.39 16.35
C GLY A 110 -10.81 0.61 15.80
N PRO A 111 -12.02 0.64 16.40
CA PRO A 111 -13.15 1.39 15.87
C PRO A 111 -12.85 2.89 15.80
N GLY A 112 -13.05 3.49 14.63
CA GLY A 112 -12.87 4.93 14.42
C GLY A 112 -11.43 5.44 14.40
N LEU A 113 -10.42 4.57 14.58
CA LEU A 113 -9.01 4.96 14.62
C LEU A 113 -8.19 4.28 13.52
N GLY A 114 -7.29 5.07 12.95
CA GLY A 114 -6.45 4.69 11.83
C GLY A 114 -6.65 5.56 10.60
N GLY A 115 -5.95 5.23 9.54
CA GLY A 115 -5.95 6.04 8.34
C GLY A 115 -5.24 5.37 7.19
N LYS A 116 -5.40 5.97 6.02
CA LYS A 116 -4.67 5.60 4.81
C LYS A 116 -3.80 6.78 4.41
N THR A 117 -2.50 6.55 4.30
CA THR A 117 -1.58 7.53 3.72
C THR A 117 -1.16 7.03 2.36
N LYS A 118 -1.49 7.78 1.31
CA LYS A 118 -1.01 7.55 -0.04
C LYS A 118 0.20 8.43 -0.28
N THR A 119 1.31 7.85 -0.69
CA THR A 119 2.51 8.58 -1.09
C THR A 119 2.92 8.16 -2.49
N LYS A 120 3.14 9.13 -3.36
CA LYS A 120 3.62 8.91 -4.72
C LYS A 120 5.14 9.02 -4.75
N PHE A 121 5.77 8.05 -5.40
CA PHE A 121 7.22 7.98 -5.55
C PHE A 121 7.62 7.86 -7.02
N LEU A 122 8.78 8.42 -7.34
CA LEU A 122 9.45 8.29 -8.63
C LEU A 122 10.74 7.50 -8.44
N LEU A 123 10.93 6.47 -9.25
CA LEU A 123 12.18 5.76 -9.39
C LEU A 123 13.00 6.45 -10.49
N TYR A 124 14.20 6.92 -10.13
CA TYR A 124 15.12 7.56 -11.07
C TYR A 124 16.43 6.79 -11.13
N ASP A 125 16.84 6.41 -12.34
CA ASP A 125 18.15 5.81 -12.58
C ASP A 125 19.18 6.93 -12.74
N SER A 126 19.91 7.21 -11.66
CA SER A 126 21.06 8.11 -11.75
C SER A 126 22.26 7.34 -12.31
N ASN A 127 22.64 7.68 -13.54
CA ASN A 127 23.95 7.28 -14.06
C ASN A 127 24.98 8.27 -13.49
N CYS A 128 25.71 7.88 -12.44
CA CYS A 128 26.88 8.65 -12.00
C CYS A 128 27.96 8.54 -13.08
N SER A 129 28.23 9.61 -13.83
CA SER A 129 29.29 9.61 -14.85
C SER A 129 30.71 9.46 -14.27
N LYS A 130 30.89 9.66 -12.95
CA LYS A 130 32.16 9.48 -12.23
C LYS A 130 32.29 8.14 -11.52
N CYS A 131 31.20 7.40 -11.38
CA CYS A 131 31.12 6.18 -10.60
C CYS A 131 30.45 5.14 -11.49
N ASN A 132 31.16 4.11 -11.96
CA ASN A 132 30.63 3.04 -12.82
C ASN A 132 29.47 2.20 -12.19
N ASN A 133 28.83 2.69 -11.13
CA ASN A 133 27.70 2.08 -10.45
C ASN A 133 26.42 2.79 -10.85
N LYS A 134 25.47 2.05 -11.42
CA LYS A 134 24.09 2.52 -11.61
C LYS A 134 23.43 2.63 -10.23
N SER A 135 23.14 3.85 -9.79
CA SER A 135 22.42 4.10 -8.54
C SER A 135 20.96 4.42 -8.82
N GLU A 136 20.07 3.59 -8.27
CA GLU A 136 18.62 3.83 -8.27
C GLU A 136 18.28 4.79 -7.12
N VAL A 137 17.72 5.95 -7.44
CA VAL A 137 17.27 6.95 -6.46
C VAL A 137 15.75 6.93 -6.39
N ILE A 138 15.21 6.94 -5.17
CA ILE A 138 13.77 6.93 -4.91
C ILE A 138 13.35 8.27 -4.33
N ILE A 139 12.60 9.04 -5.10
CA ILE A 139 12.17 10.39 -4.74
C ILE A 139 10.69 10.37 -4.35
N LYS A 140 10.38 10.90 -3.17
CA LYS A 140 9.02 11.14 -2.72
C LYS A 140 8.46 12.40 -3.40
N ILE A 141 7.39 12.27 -4.18
CA ILE A 141 6.79 13.39 -4.92
C ILE A 141 5.72 14.08 -4.08
N SER A 142 4.77 13.30 -3.54
CA SER A 142 3.64 13.85 -2.81
C SER A 142 3.06 12.84 -1.83
N SER A 143 2.44 13.33 -0.76
CA SER A 143 1.71 12.52 0.21
C SER A 143 0.33 13.10 0.45
N ILE A 144 -0.66 12.23 0.53
CA ILE A 144 -2.05 12.55 0.88
C ILE A 144 -2.43 11.64 2.03
N ILE A 145 -2.89 12.25 3.12
CA ILE A 145 -3.34 11.54 4.32
C ILE A 145 -4.87 11.51 4.32
N PHE A 146 -5.44 10.35 4.57
CA PHE A 146 -6.86 10.13 4.74
C PHE A 146 -7.09 9.49 6.10
N LEU A 147 -7.66 10.25 7.04
CA LEU A 147 -8.02 9.72 8.35
C LEU A 147 -9.38 9.03 8.26
N ARG A 148 -9.52 7.87 8.92
CA ARG A 148 -10.86 7.31 9.16
C ARG A 148 -11.54 8.25 10.16
N ARG A 149 -12.69 8.79 9.77
CA ARG A 149 -13.59 9.57 10.63
C ARG A 149 -14.74 8.68 11.06
#